data_AF-A0A2V6U6K4-F1
#
_entry.id   AF-A0A2V6U6K4-F1
#
_cell.length_a   1.000
_cell.length_b   1.000
_cell.length_c   1.000
_cell.angle_alpha   90.00
_cell.angle_beta   90.00
_cell.angle_gamma   90.00
#
_symmetry.space_group_name_H-M   'P 1'
#
loop_
_entity.id
_entity.type
_entity.pdbx_description
1 polymer ?
#
loop_
_entity_poly.entity_id
_entity_poly.type
_entity_poly.pdbx_seq_one_letter_code
_entity_poly.pdbx_strand_id
1 'polypeptide(L)'
;MTTHLANHSLGLVSLDAMEAGRVYFLALWRNPLLSLLLYGSLVTHVMLAFWALYQRRTLRMPLWEAAQLALGLAIPPLLVTHIVGTRIAWQVYGVEDAYSRVALSLWALAPDLGSRQVLIVGLAWVHAMIGLHSIVKLRAWYPRAAPWLLGLVVLVPVLAILGFVNGGRQAAALARDPAVRAQMLWHGRAPLTPAE
;
A
#
# COMPACT_ATOMS: atom_id res chain seq x y z
N MET A 1 0.44 2.43 5.95
CA MET A 1 1.43 1.82 5.03
C MET A 1 1.95 0.49 5.56
N THR A 2 2.63 0.45 6.72
CA THR A 2 3.27 -0.77 7.23
C THR A 2 2.32 -1.96 7.38
N THR A 3 1.16 -1.77 8.03
CA THR A 3 0.14 -2.83 8.19
C THR A 3 -0.44 -3.32 6.87
N HIS A 4 -0.56 -2.42 5.88
CA HIS A 4 -0.99 -2.76 4.53
C HIS A 4 0.07 -3.62 3.80
N LEU A 5 1.34 -3.22 3.88
CA LEU A 5 2.46 -3.99 3.32
C LEU A 5 2.64 -5.34 4.02
N ALA A 6 2.46 -5.39 5.34
CA ALA A 6 2.45 -6.65 6.09
C ALA A 6 1.36 -7.59 5.57
N ASN A 7 0.15 -7.09 5.30
CA ASN A 7 -0.90 -7.92 4.71
C ASN A 7 -0.53 -8.43 3.31
N HIS A 8 0.11 -7.61 2.48
CA HIS A 8 0.61 -8.04 1.16
C HIS A 8 1.69 -9.13 1.27
N SER A 9 2.54 -9.10 2.29
CA SER A 9 3.56 -10.13 2.48
C SER A 9 2.99 -11.52 2.75
N LEU A 10 1.74 -11.63 3.22
CA LEU A 10 1.05 -12.92 3.38
C LEU A 10 0.90 -13.66 2.05
N GLY A 11 0.99 -12.95 0.92
CA GLY A 11 1.00 -13.55 -0.41
C GLY A 11 2.18 -14.45 -0.67
N LEU A 12 3.26 -14.36 0.12
CA LEU A 12 4.35 -15.34 0.11
C LEU A 12 3.89 -16.73 0.56
N VAL A 13 2.87 -16.80 1.42
CA VAL A 13 2.26 -18.06 1.86
C VAL A 13 1.23 -18.51 0.83
N SER A 14 0.15 -17.74 0.65
CA SER A 14 -0.89 -18.04 -0.34
C SER A 14 -1.80 -16.84 -0.58
N LEU A 15 -2.59 -16.89 -1.66
CA LEU A 15 -3.66 -15.93 -1.90
C LEU A 15 -4.71 -15.96 -0.77
N ASP A 16 -5.03 -17.14 -0.24
CA ASP A 16 -5.96 -17.30 0.88
C ASP A 16 -5.43 -16.69 2.17
N ALA A 17 -4.12 -16.77 2.42
CA ALA A 17 -3.51 -16.12 3.57
C ALA A 17 -3.65 -14.59 3.48
N MET A 18 -3.53 -14.00 2.28
CA MET A 18 -3.78 -12.56 2.08
C MET A 18 -5.23 -12.20 2.39
N GLU A 19 -6.19 -13.01 1.96
CA GLU A 19 -7.62 -12.82 2.24
C GLU A 19 -7.94 -12.96 3.73
N ALA A 20 -7.39 -13.98 4.40
CA ALA A 20 -7.55 -14.15 5.83
C ALA A 20 -7.00 -12.95 6.61
N GLY A 21 -5.81 -12.47 6.24
CA GLY A 21 -5.24 -11.24 6.79
C GLY A 21 -6.09 -10.01 6.50
N ARG A 22 -6.69 -9.93 5.29
CA ARG A 22 -7.54 -8.82 4.87
C ARG A 22 -8.69 -8.60 5.84
N VAL A 23 -9.30 -9.66 6.39
CA VAL A 23 -10.40 -9.55 7.36
C VAL A 23 -9.97 -8.71 8.57
N TYR A 24 -8.82 -9.01 9.16
CA TYR A 24 -8.27 -8.25 10.30
C TYR A 24 -7.83 -6.84 9.90
N PHE A 25 -7.18 -6.72 8.73
CA PHE A 25 -6.77 -5.42 8.20
C PHE A 25 -7.97 -4.49 8.01
N LEU A 26 -9.06 -4.98 7.44
CA LEU A 26 -10.28 -4.21 7.22
C LEU A 26 -11.01 -3.94 8.53
N ALA A 27 -11.08 -4.90 9.47
CA ALA A 27 -11.68 -4.66 10.78
C ALA A 27 -11.01 -3.47 11.49
N LEU A 28 -9.68 -3.35 11.38
CA LEU A 28 -8.93 -2.23 11.92
C LEU A 28 -9.18 -0.94 11.12
N TRP A 29 -8.92 -0.94 9.80
CA TRP A 29 -8.89 0.30 9.00
C TRP A 29 -10.23 0.75 8.43
N ARG A 30 -11.29 -0.07 8.53
CA ARG A 30 -12.68 0.35 8.27
C ARG A 30 -13.43 0.70 9.55
N ASN A 31 -12.79 0.62 10.72
CA ASN A 31 -13.33 1.20 11.93
C ASN A 31 -13.53 2.73 11.75
N PRO A 32 -14.70 3.30 12.08
CA PRO A 32 -14.99 4.73 11.88
C PRO A 32 -14.03 5.66 12.63
N LEU A 33 -13.65 5.31 13.87
CA LEU A 33 -12.75 6.13 14.68
C LEU A 33 -11.34 6.15 14.09
N LEU A 34 -10.81 4.97 13.72
CA LEU A 34 -9.50 4.90 13.08
C LEU A 34 -9.50 5.52 11.68
N SER A 35 -10.61 5.43 10.94
CA SER A 35 -10.78 6.14 9.66
C SER A 35 -10.74 7.66 9.86
N LEU A 36 -11.42 8.19 10.88
CA LEU A 36 -11.39 9.61 11.21
C LEU A 36 -9.98 10.08 11.57
N LEU A 37 -9.26 9.32 12.41
CA LEU A 37 -7.87 9.63 12.76
C LEU A 37 -6.94 9.56 11.56
N LEU A 38 -7.11 8.56 10.68
CA LEU A 38 -6.31 8.41 9.47
C LEU A 38 -6.52 9.59 8.52
N TYR A 39 -7.77 9.94 8.21
CA TYR A 39 -8.05 11.05 7.30
C TYR A 39 -7.71 12.40 7.92
N GLY A 40 -7.98 12.60 9.21
CA GLY A 40 -7.58 13.79 9.95
C GLY A 40 -6.07 14.00 9.91
N SER A 41 -5.29 12.95 10.25
CA SER A 41 -3.83 13.02 10.19
C SER A 41 -3.29 13.25 8.78
N LEU A 42 -3.89 12.64 7.74
CA LEU A 42 -3.52 12.87 6.35
C LEU A 42 -3.77 14.33 5.94
N VAL A 43 -4.95 14.88 6.23
CA VAL A 43 -5.28 16.28 5.92
C VAL A 43 -4.34 17.21 6.65
N THR A 44 -4.16 17.03 7.97
CA THR A 44 -3.22 17.85 8.76
C THR A 44 -1.80 17.76 8.22
N HIS A 45 -1.32 16.56 7.88
CA HIS A 45 0.01 16.37 7.29
C HIS A 45 0.19 17.17 5.99
N VAL A 46 -0.77 17.07 5.07
CA VAL A 46 -0.73 17.79 3.80
C VAL A 46 -0.82 19.31 4.00
N MET A 47 -1.70 19.78 4.89
CA MET A 47 -1.82 21.20 5.22
C MET A 47 -0.53 21.75 5.81
N LEU A 48 0.11 21.03 6.75
CA LEU A 48 1.37 21.42 7.34
C LEU A 48 2.51 21.42 6.32
N ALA A 49 2.53 20.47 5.38
CA ALA A 49 3.53 20.44 4.32
C ALA A 49 3.40 21.66 3.40
N PHE A 50 2.19 22.02 2.97
CA PHE A 50 1.96 23.22 2.17
C PHE A 50 2.21 24.50 2.95
N TRP A 51 1.84 24.55 4.24
CA TRP A 51 2.15 25.68 5.11
C TRP A 51 3.65 25.88 5.25
N ALA A 52 4.42 24.81 5.47
CA ALA A 52 5.88 24.88 5.54
C ALA A 52 6.50 25.35 4.22
N LEU A 53 5.93 24.95 3.08
CA LEU A 53 6.35 25.44 1.76
C LEU A 53 6.01 26.92 1.57
N TYR A 54 4.80 27.35 1.96
CA TYR A 54 4.35 28.73 1.88
C TYR A 54 5.22 29.69 2.70
N GLN A 55 5.67 29.26 3.88
CA GLN A 55 6.53 30.04 4.77
C GLN A 55 7.95 30.26 4.21
N ARG A 56 8.35 29.54 3.15
CA ARG A 56 9.68 29.68 2.55
C ARG A 56 9.74 30.88 1.62
N ARG A 57 10.79 31.69 1.77
CA ARG A 57 11.09 32.82 0.88
C ARG A 57 11.80 32.43 -0.42
N THR A 58 12.44 31.25 -0.45
CA THR A 58 13.12 30.71 -1.65
C THR A 58 12.95 29.20 -1.74
N LEU A 59 13.03 28.65 -2.95
CA LEU A 59 13.02 27.19 -3.19
C LEU A 59 14.42 26.56 -3.17
N ARG A 60 15.44 27.29 -2.69
CA ARG A 60 16.77 26.71 -2.48
C ARG A 60 16.73 25.86 -1.21
N MET A 61 16.90 24.56 -1.36
CA MET A 61 16.81 23.57 -0.28
C MET A 61 17.84 22.45 -0.48
N PRO A 62 18.28 21.77 0.58
CA PRO A 62 19.14 20.60 0.44
C PRO A 62 18.41 19.48 -0.31
N LEU A 63 19.18 18.60 -0.97
CA LEU A 63 18.64 17.55 -1.83
C LEU A 63 17.61 16.64 -1.14
N TRP A 64 17.83 16.29 0.13
CA TRP A 64 16.91 15.42 0.87
C TRP A 64 15.53 16.08 1.10
N GLU A 65 15.49 17.40 1.24
CA GLU A 65 14.23 18.14 1.41
C GLU A 65 13.51 18.25 0.07
N ALA A 66 14.24 18.53 -1.02
CA ALA A 66 13.69 18.51 -2.36
C ALA A 66 13.10 17.15 -2.71
N ALA A 67 13.81 16.06 -2.37
CA ALA A 67 13.33 14.70 -2.54
C ALA A 67 12.05 14.43 -1.73
N GLN A 68 12.01 14.83 -0.45
CA GLN A 68 10.82 14.64 0.40
C GLN A 68 9.58 15.31 -0.20
N LEU A 69 9.75 16.56 -0.66
CA LEU A 69 8.66 17.34 -1.27
C LEU A 69 8.24 16.74 -2.61
N ALA A 70 9.19 16.43 -3.50
CA ALA A 70 8.89 15.85 -4.81
C ALA A 70 8.19 14.50 -4.70
N LEU A 71 8.67 13.61 -3.83
CA LEU A 71 8.02 12.32 -3.57
C LEU A 71 6.61 12.52 -2.98
N GLY A 72 6.48 13.43 -2.00
CA GLY A 72 5.18 13.74 -1.38
C GLY A 72 4.13 14.23 -2.39
N LEU A 73 4.54 15.07 -3.33
CA LEU A 73 3.66 15.59 -4.39
C LEU A 73 3.37 14.55 -5.49
N ALA A 74 4.31 13.63 -5.76
CA ALA A 74 4.12 12.58 -6.76
C ALA A 74 3.16 11.48 -6.31
N ILE A 75 3.03 11.22 -5.00
CA ILE A 75 2.22 10.11 -4.47
C ILE A 75 0.72 10.26 -4.81
N PRO A 76 0.02 11.38 -4.54
CA PRO A 76 -1.42 11.49 -4.77
C PRO A 76 -1.90 11.17 -6.20
N PRO A 77 -1.33 11.75 -7.28
CA PRO A 77 -1.79 11.45 -8.64
C PRO A 77 -1.51 10.01 -9.06
N LEU A 78 -0.46 9.37 -8.54
CA LEU A 78 -0.17 7.98 -8.81
C LEU A 78 -1.13 7.04 -8.05
N LEU A 79 -1.44 7.38 -6.79
CA LEU A 79 -2.23 6.55 -5.88
C LEU A 79 -3.75 6.64 -6.11
N VAL A 80 -4.25 7.70 -6.75
CA VAL A 80 -5.70 7.94 -6.88
C VAL A 80 -6.45 6.77 -7.50
N THR A 81 -5.90 6.15 -8.56
CA THR A 81 -6.51 5.00 -9.24
C THR A 81 -6.66 3.79 -8.32
N HIS A 82 -5.69 3.56 -7.43
CA HIS A 82 -5.73 2.49 -6.45
C HIS A 82 -6.80 2.74 -5.39
N ILE A 83 -6.88 3.96 -4.85
CA ILE A 83 -7.90 4.34 -3.86
C ILE A 83 -9.30 4.24 -4.45
N VAL A 84 -9.47 4.71 -5.69
CA VAL A 84 -10.76 4.65 -6.40
C VAL A 84 -11.18 3.20 -6.64
N GLY A 85 -10.30 2.36 -7.17
CA GLY A 85 -10.58 0.95 -7.46
C GLY A 85 -10.76 0.04 -6.22
N THR A 86 -10.46 0.55 -5.03
CA THR A 86 -10.59 -0.17 -3.76
C THR A 86 -11.59 0.53 -2.83
N ARG A 87 -11.13 1.51 -2.05
CA ARG A 87 -11.91 2.16 -0.99
C ARG A 87 -13.19 2.81 -1.52
N ILE A 88 -13.10 3.59 -2.60
CA ILE A 88 -14.26 4.30 -3.14
C ILE A 88 -15.23 3.32 -3.80
N ALA A 89 -14.72 2.38 -4.59
CA ALA A 89 -15.55 1.34 -5.20
C ALA A 89 -16.35 0.54 -4.16
N TRP A 90 -15.72 0.19 -3.03
CA TRP A 90 -16.41 -0.44 -1.92
C TRP A 90 -17.47 0.47 -1.27
N GLN A 91 -17.13 1.73 -0.97
CA GLN A 91 -18.05 2.64 -0.27
C GLN A 91 -19.26 3.04 -1.10
N VAL A 92 -19.08 3.26 -2.40
CA VAL A 92 -20.13 3.80 -3.28
C VAL A 92 -20.90 2.69 -3.99
N TYR A 93 -20.21 1.63 -4.42
CA TYR A 93 -20.79 0.58 -5.25
C TYR A 93 -20.83 -0.80 -4.56
N GLY A 94 -20.36 -0.92 -3.32
CA GLY A 94 -20.33 -2.20 -2.60
C GLY A 94 -19.35 -3.22 -3.17
N VAL A 95 -18.48 -2.82 -4.09
CA VAL A 95 -17.53 -3.74 -4.75
C VAL A 95 -16.51 -4.25 -3.73
N GLU A 96 -16.47 -5.57 -3.53
CA GLU A 96 -15.53 -6.15 -2.57
C GLU A 96 -14.08 -6.00 -3.07
N ASP A 97 -13.21 -5.46 -2.22
CA ASP A 97 -11.76 -5.29 -2.43
C ASP A 97 -10.98 -6.55 -2.07
N ALA A 98 -11.51 -7.71 -2.45
CA ALA A 98 -10.87 -8.99 -2.26
C ALA A 98 -9.57 -9.10 -3.09
N TYR A 99 -8.55 -9.67 -2.46
CA TYR A 99 -7.24 -9.93 -3.05
C TYR A 99 -7.33 -10.72 -4.34
N SER A 100 -8.19 -11.72 -4.43
CA SER A 100 -8.29 -12.53 -5.65
C SER A 100 -8.63 -11.66 -6.87
N ARG A 101 -9.57 -10.72 -6.72
CA ARG A 101 -9.94 -9.75 -7.76
C ARG A 101 -8.86 -8.70 -7.98
N VAL A 102 -8.40 -8.05 -6.92
CA VAL A 102 -7.45 -6.93 -7.03
C VAL A 102 -6.09 -7.40 -7.57
N ALA A 103 -5.60 -8.55 -7.11
CA ALA A 103 -4.36 -9.15 -7.60
C ALA A 103 -4.49 -9.60 -9.06
N LEU A 104 -5.60 -10.25 -9.44
CA LEU A 104 -5.86 -10.59 -10.84
C LEU A 104 -5.87 -9.34 -11.74
N SER A 105 -6.60 -8.31 -11.33
CA SER A 105 -6.70 -7.05 -12.06
C SER A 105 -5.34 -6.39 -12.27
N LEU A 106 -4.53 -6.27 -11.22
CA LEU A 106 -3.24 -5.57 -11.29
C LEU A 106 -2.14 -6.43 -11.92
N TRP A 107 -2.20 -7.75 -11.81
CA TRP A 107 -1.16 -8.65 -12.33
C TRP A 107 -1.38 -9.03 -13.79
N ALA A 108 -2.61 -9.41 -14.15
CA ALA A 108 -2.89 -10.02 -15.45
C ALA A 108 -3.76 -9.15 -16.38
N LEU A 109 -4.72 -8.40 -15.84
CA LEU A 109 -5.67 -7.64 -16.68
C LEU A 109 -5.19 -6.23 -17.00
N ALA A 110 -4.50 -5.58 -16.07
CA ALA A 110 -3.95 -4.22 -16.18
C ALA A 110 -2.54 -4.15 -15.57
N PRO A 111 -1.54 -4.84 -16.17
CA PRO A 111 -0.18 -4.92 -15.64
C PRO A 111 0.53 -3.55 -15.58
N ASP A 112 0.12 -2.58 -16.40
CA ASP A 112 0.57 -1.19 -16.31
C ASP A 112 0.16 -0.53 -14.99
N LEU A 113 -1.08 -0.78 -14.52
CA LEU A 113 -1.53 -0.31 -13.22
C LEU A 113 -0.83 -1.06 -12.08
N GLY A 114 -0.58 -2.37 -12.24
CA GLY A 114 0.17 -3.16 -11.27
C GLY A 114 1.61 -2.70 -11.09
N SER A 115 2.35 -2.49 -12.18
CA SER A 115 3.71 -1.93 -12.14
C SER A 115 3.73 -0.52 -11.54
N ARG A 116 2.72 0.31 -11.83
CA ARG A 116 2.53 1.59 -11.14
C ARG A 116 2.36 1.42 -9.62
N GLN A 117 1.61 0.41 -9.15
CA GLN A 117 1.49 0.15 -7.70
C GLN A 117 2.81 -0.25 -7.06
N VAL A 118 3.61 -1.09 -7.73
CA VAL A 118 4.96 -1.44 -7.26
C VAL A 118 5.84 -0.20 -7.13
N LEU A 119 5.81 0.70 -8.12
CA LEU A 119 6.51 1.98 -8.07
C LEU A 119 6.05 2.84 -6.87
N ILE A 120 4.74 2.97 -6.67
CA ILE A 120 4.17 3.75 -5.56
C ILE A 120 4.62 3.22 -4.20
N VAL A 121 4.68 1.89 -4.03
CA VAL A 121 5.21 1.28 -2.81
C VAL A 121 6.61 1.81 -2.53
N GLY A 122 7.50 1.82 -3.52
CA GLY A 122 8.84 2.38 -3.39
C GLY A 122 8.84 3.87 -3.03
N LEU A 123 8.13 4.70 -3.80
CA LEU A 123 8.10 6.15 -3.61
C LEU A 123 7.54 6.55 -2.24
N ALA A 124 6.40 5.97 -1.86
CA ALA A 124 5.73 6.26 -0.60
C ALA A 124 6.52 5.71 0.60
N TRP A 125 7.19 4.57 0.44
CA TRP A 125 8.06 4.03 1.49
C TRP A 125 9.29 4.91 1.72
N VAL A 126 9.97 5.32 0.66
CA VAL A 126 11.12 6.25 0.75
C VAL A 126 10.70 7.59 1.37
N HIS A 127 9.57 8.16 0.94
CA HIS A 127 9.00 9.38 1.54
C HIS A 127 8.74 9.22 3.04
N ALA A 128 8.17 8.08 3.45
CA ALA A 128 7.94 7.79 4.87
C ALA A 128 9.25 7.64 5.65
N MET A 129 10.26 7.00 5.08
CA MET A 129 11.54 6.75 5.75
C MET A 129 12.41 8.01 5.89
N ILE A 130 12.43 8.90 4.89
CA ILE A 130 13.09 10.20 5.00
C ILE A 130 12.43 11.02 6.12
N GLY A 131 11.09 11.09 6.13
CA GLY A 131 10.33 11.77 7.17
C GLY A 131 10.62 11.21 8.57
N LEU A 132 10.54 9.89 8.74
CA LEU A 132 10.82 9.25 10.02
C LEU A 132 12.27 9.47 10.48
N HIS A 133 13.25 9.29 9.58
CA HIS A 133 14.66 9.51 9.87
C HIS A 133 14.90 10.95 10.35
N SER A 134 14.25 11.95 9.74
CA SER A 134 14.38 13.36 10.13
C SER A 134 14.00 13.63 11.59
N ILE A 135 13.07 12.84 12.15
CA ILE A 135 12.56 12.97 13.53
C ILE A 135 13.47 12.26 14.53
N VAL A 136 14.04 11.11 14.15
CA VAL A 136 14.77 10.23 15.08
C VAL A 136 16.28 10.37 15.02
N LYS A 137 16.85 10.97 13.97
CA LYS A 137 18.30 11.03 13.73
C LYS A 137 19.14 11.65 14.86
N LEU A 138 18.55 12.52 15.68
CA LEU A 138 19.22 13.16 16.81
C LEU A 138 19.04 12.42 18.15
N ARG A 139 18.29 11.31 18.17
CA ARG A 139 18.02 10.55 19.39
C ARG A 139 19.22 9.66 19.74
N ALA A 140 19.67 9.69 21.00
CA ALA A 140 20.86 8.94 21.45
C ALA A 140 20.78 7.41 21.27
N TRP A 141 19.57 6.84 21.22
CA TRP A 141 19.37 5.42 20.96
C TRP A 141 19.49 5.05 19.47
N TYR A 142 19.28 6.01 18.57
CA TYR A 142 19.12 5.75 17.13
C TYR A 142 20.35 5.11 16.47
N PRO A 143 21.60 5.55 16.73
CA PRO A 143 22.78 4.91 16.12
C PRO A 143 22.90 3.42 16.46
N ARG A 144 22.48 3.01 17.67
CA ARG A 144 22.52 1.60 18.11
C ARG A 144 21.41 0.77 17.46
N ALA A 145 20.23 1.37 17.24
CA ALA A 145 19.10 0.70 16.62
C ALA A 145 19.13 0.72 15.08
N ALA A 146 19.90 1.64 14.47
CA ALA A 146 19.90 1.88 13.03
C ALA A 146 20.14 0.64 12.16
N PRO A 147 21.07 -0.28 12.47
CA PRO A 147 21.26 -1.49 11.66
C PRO A 147 20.02 -2.40 11.63
N TRP A 148 19.36 -2.57 12.78
CA TRP A 148 18.14 -3.37 12.90
C TRP A 148 16.96 -2.73 12.18
N LEU A 149 16.81 -1.41 12.35
CA LEU A 149 15.79 -0.63 11.65
C LEU A 149 16.00 -0.67 10.13
N LEU A 150 17.25 -0.61 9.66
CA LEU A 150 17.55 -0.72 8.23
C LEU A 150 17.09 -2.08 7.67
N GLY A 151 17.30 -3.17 8.41
CA GLY A 151 16.76 -4.47 8.05
C GLY A 151 15.24 -4.44 7.83
N LEU A 152 14.50 -3.84 8.78
CA LEU A 152 13.04 -3.68 8.65
C LEU A 152 12.66 -2.79 7.46
N VAL A 153 13.39 -1.68 7.26
CA VAL A 153 13.16 -0.74 6.16
C VAL A 153 13.29 -1.43 4.80
N VAL A 154 14.25 -2.33 4.64
CA VAL A 154 14.44 -3.06 3.38
C VAL A 154 13.44 -4.22 3.25
N LEU A 155 13.27 -5.02 4.30
CA LEU A 155 12.46 -6.24 4.23
C LEU A 155 10.97 -5.97 4.02
N VAL A 156 10.39 -4.98 4.68
CA VAL A 156 8.93 -4.73 4.59
C VAL A 156 8.44 -4.52 3.14
N PRO A 157 8.99 -3.60 2.34
CA PRO A 157 8.56 -3.43 0.96
C PRO A 157 8.93 -4.62 0.07
N VAL A 158 10.09 -5.25 0.28
CA VAL A 158 10.52 -6.40 -0.51
C VAL A 158 9.57 -7.58 -0.34
N LEU A 159 9.25 -7.94 0.91
CA LEU A 159 8.32 -9.05 1.21
C LEU A 159 6.91 -8.75 0.69
N ALA A 160 6.45 -7.50 0.78
CA ALA A 160 5.17 -7.09 0.24
C ALA A 160 5.10 -7.21 -1.28
N ILE A 161 6.14 -6.77 -2.00
CA ILE A 161 6.21 -6.87 -3.47
C ILE A 161 6.28 -8.33 -3.90
N LEU A 162 7.11 -9.15 -3.25
CA LEU A 162 7.19 -10.59 -3.56
C LEU A 162 5.86 -11.30 -3.26
N GLY A 163 5.19 -10.94 -2.17
CA GLY A 163 3.85 -11.43 -1.84
C GLY A 163 2.82 -11.05 -2.90
N PHE A 164 2.85 -9.81 -3.40
CA PHE A 164 2.00 -9.38 -4.51
C PHE A 164 2.29 -10.16 -5.80
N VAL A 165 3.56 -10.35 -6.17
CA VAL A 165 3.96 -11.14 -7.35
C VAL A 165 3.46 -12.58 -7.24
N ASN A 166 3.61 -13.19 -6.06
CA ASN A 166 3.16 -14.56 -5.84
C ASN A 166 1.62 -14.68 -5.87
N GLY A 167 0.92 -13.81 -5.14
CA GLY A 167 -0.54 -13.76 -5.11
C GLY A 167 -1.14 -13.44 -6.49
N GLY A 168 -0.53 -12.54 -7.26
CA GLY A 168 -0.91 -12.23 -8.63
C GLY A 168 -0.80 -13.42 -9.57
N ARG A 169 0.30 -14.18 -9.49
CA ARG A 169 0.47 -15.42 -10.26
C ARG A 169 -0.56 -16.49 -9.89
N GLN A 170 -0.86 -16.65 -8.60
CA GLN A 170 -1.92 -17.57 -8.14
C GLN A 170 -3.29 -17.16 -8.66
N ALA A 171 -3.64 -15.87 -8.54
CA ALA A 171 -4.91 -15.33 -9.03
C ALA A 171 -5.05 -15.51 -10.56
N ALA A 172 -3.98 -15.26 -11.32
CA ALA A 172 -3.96 -15.49 -12.77
C ALA A 172 -4.09 -16.98 -13.13
N ALA A 173 -3.48 -17.87 -12.34
CA ALA A 173 -3.59 -19.31 -12.54
C ALA A 173 -5.03 -19.81 -12.33
N LEU A 174 -5.71 -19.34 -11.28
CA LEU A 174 -7.12 -19.62 -11.01
C LEU A 174 -8.04 -19.08 -12.11
N ALA A 175 -7.76 -17.87 -12.59
CA ALA A 175 -8.55 -17.21 -13.64
C ALA A 175 -8.41 -17.84 -15.05
N ARG A 176 -7.61 -18.91 -15.20
CA ARG A 176 -7.61 -19.70 -16.44
C ARG A 176 -8.91 -20.46 -16.65
N ASP A 177 -9.61 -20.81 -15.57
CA ASP A 177 -10.99 -21.30 -15.64
C ASP A 177 -11.94 -20.09 -15.85
N PRO A 178 -12.69 -20.03 -16.97
CA PRO A 178 -13.61 -18.94 -17.25
C PRO A 178 -14.69 -18.74 -16.17
N ALA A 179 -15.17 -19.82 -15.54
CA ALA A 179 -16.19 -19.75 -14.49
C ALA A 179 -15.63 -19.13 -13.22
N VAL A 180 -14.43 -19.57 -12.80
CA VAL A 180 -13.71 -18.99 -11.65
C VAL A 180 -13.37 -17.53 -11.90
N ARG A 181 -12.90 -17.19 -13.11
CA ARG A 181 -12.61 -15.81 -13.50
C ARG A 181 -13.84 -14.91 -13.40
N ALA A 182 -15.00 -15.37 -13.89
CA ALA A 182 -16.25 -14.63 -13.80
C ALA A 182 -16.65 -14.39 -12.34
N GLN A 183 -16.49 -15.40 -11.48
CA GLN A 183 -16.77 -15.30 -10.05
C GLN A 183 -15.84 -14.30 -9.35
N MET A 184 -14.52 -14.36 -9.62
CA MET A 184 -13.55 -13.42 -9.06
C MET A 184 -13.86 -11.97 -9.45
N LEU A 185 -14.31 -11.74 -10.69
CA LEU A 185 -14.64 -10.39 -11.17
C LEU A 185 -15.96 -9.86 -10.60
N TRP A 186 -16.97 -10.73 -10.43
CA TRP A 186 -18.30 -10.31 -9.96
C TRP A 186 -18.42 -10.29 -8.43
N HIS A 187 -17.92 -11.32 -7.75
CA HIS A 187 -18.07 -11.51 -6.30
C HIS A 187 -16.80 -11.15 -5.53
N GLY A 188 -15.68 -10.91 -6.21
CA GLY A 188 -14.40 -10.59 -5.58
C GLY A 188 -13.58 -11.81 -5.11
N ARG A 189 -14.19 -12.99 -4.96
CA ARG A 189 -13.55 -14.20 -4.43
C ARG A 189 -13.53 -15.33 -5.46
N ALA A 190 -12.42 -16.05 -5.53
CA ALA A 190 -12.39 -17.38 -6.13
C ALA A 190 -13.24 -18.34 -5.26
N PRO A 191 -13.86 -19.39 -5.84
CA PRO A 191 -14.52 -20.40 -5.03
C PRO A 191 -13.46 -21.02 -4.10
N LEU A 192 -13.81 -21.18 -2.82
CA LEU A 192 -12.95 -21.88 -1.86
C LEU A 192 -12.60 -23.22 -2.48
N THR A 193 -11.31 -23.49 -2.72
CA THR A 193 -10.88 -24.87 -2.93
C THR A 193 -11.32 -25.64 -1.69
N PRO A 194 -12.10 -26.74 -1.82
CA PRO A 194 -12.29 -27.64 -0.70
C PRO A 194 -10.90 -27.99 -0.18
N ALA A 195 -10.65 -27.74 1.10
CA ALA A 195 -9.38 -28.13 1.71
C ALA A 195 -9.17 -29.63 1.45
N GLU A 196 -8.04 -29.97 0.81
CA GLU A 196 -7.53 -31.35 0.79
C GLU A 196 -7.04 -31.74 2.18
#